data_AF-Q9UUU5-F1
#
_entry.id   AF-Q9UUU5-F1
#
_cell.length_a   1.000
_cell.length_b   1.000
_cell.length_c   1.000
_cell.angle_alpha   90.00
_cell.angle_beta   90.00
_cell.angle_gamma   90.00
#
_symmetry.space_group_name_H-M   'P 1'
#
loop_
_entity.id
_entity.type
_entity.pdbx_description
1 polymer ?
#
loop_
_entity_poly.entity_id
_entity_poly.type
_entity_poly.pdbx_seq_one_letter_code
_entity_poly.pdbx_strand_id
1 'polypeptide(L)' 'NANASYDFDSDDFDPKPGLVLESHGTKCAGEVAAARNDLCGLGVAYESNIS' A
#
# COMPACT_ATOMS: atom_id res chain seq x y z
N ASN A 1 -7.54 6.05 -7.20
CA ASN A 1 -6.93 6.83 -8.31
C ASN A 1 -5.47 6.39 -8.41
N ALA A 2 -5.16 5.33 -9.15
CA ALA A 2 -3.79 4.79 -9.19
C ALA A 2 -2.76 5.74 -9.84
N ASN A 3 -3.24 6.76 -10.57
CA ASN A 3 -2.39 7.77 -11.20
C ASN A 3 -1.65 8.69 -10.20
N ALA A 4 -1.88 8.53 -8.89
CA ALA A 4 -1.18 9.30 -7.85
C ALA A 4 0.02 8.55 -7.24
N SER A 5 0.25 7.28 -7.59
CA SER A 5 1.44 6.53 -7.18
C SER A 5 2.53 6.57 -8.24
N TYR A 6 3.78 6.58 -7.78
CA TYR A 6 4.98 6.57 -8.61
C TYR A 6 6.13 5.93 -7.85
N ASP A 7 6.91 5.10 -8.52
CA ASP A 7 8.17 4.58 -8.04
C ASP A 7 9.32 5.44 -8.61
N PHE A 8 10.01 6.16 -7.74
CA PHE A 8 11.14 7.00 -8.11
C PHE A 8 12.46 6.24 -8.23
N ASP A 9 12.54 5.03 -7.67
CA ASP A 9 13.74 4.18 -7.76
C ASP A 9 13.81 3.48 -9.13
N SER A 10 12.66 3.05 -9.68
CA SER A 10 12.56 2.45 -11.02
C SER A 10 12.10 3.39 -12.14
N ASP A 11 11.63 4.59 -11.79
CA ASP A 11 11.08 5.61 -12.71
C ASP A 11 9.84 5.10 -13.48
N ASP A 12 8.91 4.47 -12.75
CA ASP A 12 7.66 3.96 -13.30
C ASP A 12 6.44 4.16 -12.36
N PHE A 13 5.26 3.71 -12.78
CA PHE A 13 4.00 3.88 -12.03
C PHE A 13 3.64 2.69 -11.11
N ASP A 14 4.49 1.68 -10.96
CA ASP A 14 4.29 0.52 -10.09
C ASP A 14 5.07 0.68 -8.75
N PRO A 15 4.44 1.18 -7.66
CA PRO A 15 5.10 1.44 -6.38
C PRO A 15 5.39 0.16 -5.57
N LYS A 16 5.51 -0.99 -6.24
CA LYS A 16 5.67 -2.28 -5.60
C LYS A 16 7.05 -2.40 -4.97
N PRO A 17 7.15 -2.90 -3.71
CA PRO A 17 8.44 -3.18 -3.08
C PRO A 17 9.37 -4.02 -3.98
N GLY A 18 10.54 -3.49 -4.29
CA GLY A 18 11.58 -4.15 -5.09
C GLY A 18 12.42 -5.13 -4.27
N LEU A 19 12.53 -4.90 -2.96
CA LEU A 19 13.27 -5.76 -2.02
C LEU A 19 12.38 -6.26 -0.86
N VAL A 20 12.71 -7.43 -0.31
CA VAL A 20 11.99 -8.01 0.85
C VAL A 20 12.00 -7.08 2.07
N LEU A 21 13.01 -6.22 2.19
CA LEU A 21 13.14 -5.27 3.31
C LEU A 21 12.24 -4.03 3.16
N GLU A 22 11.73 -3.73 1.97
CA GLU A 22 10.87 -2.57 1.66
C GLU A 22 9.41 -2.78 2.10
N SER A 23 9.25 -3.23 3.34
CA SER A 23 7.94 -3.56 3.93
C SER A 23 7.28 -2.40 4.66
N HIS A 24 8.01 -1.31 4.91
CA HIS A 24 7.55 -0.21 5.76
C HIS A 24 6.29 0.47 5.19
N GLY A 25 6.31 0.85 3.91
CA GLY A 25 5.17 1.48 3.24
C GLY A 25 3.92 0.59 3.22
N THR A 26 4.07 -0.70 2.91
CA THR A 26 2.97 -1.68 2.93
C THR A 26 2.33 -1.82 4.31
N LYS A 27 3.13 -1.80 5.39
CA LYS A 27 2.63 -1.85 6.77
C LYS A 27 1.83 -0.58 7.10
N CYS A 28 2.37 0.59 6.80
CA CYS A 28 1.66 1.87 7.00
C CYS A 28 0.37 1.95 6.18
N ALA A 29 0.36 1.46 4.94
CA ALA A 29 -0.86 1.38 4.13
C ALA A 29 -1.91 0.48 4.77
N GLY A 30 -1.50 -0.64 5.38
CA GLY A 30 -2.38 -1.53 6.12
C GLY A 30 -3.02 -0.89 7.35
N GLU A 31 -2.27 -0.11 8.12
CA GLU A 31 -2.79 0.63 9.29
C GLU A 31 -3.98 1.54 8.90
N VAL A 32 -3.90 2.16 7.73
CA VAL A 32 -4.92 3.09 7.24
C VAL A 32 -6.07 2.35 6.55
N ALA A 33 -5.78 1.49 5.57
CA ALA A 33 -6.79 1.00 4.63
C ALA A 33 -6.74 -0.52 4.38
N ALA A 34 -6.18 -1.34 5.30
CA ALA A 34 -6.31 -2.78 5.18
C ALA A 34 -7.79 -3.19 5.03
N ALA A 35 -8.06 -4.01 4.01
CA ALA A 35 -9.41 -4.40 3.62
C ALA A 35 -10.10 -5.24 4.70
N ARG A 36 -11.44 -5.12 4.78
CA ARG A 36 -12.26 -5.98 5.63
C ARG A 36 -12.42 -7.37 4.97
N ASN A 37 -11.63 -8.34 5.42
CA ASN A 37 -11.71 -9.74 4.99
C ASN A 37 -11.25 -10.69 6.12
N ASP A 38 -10.99 -11.95 5.80
CA ASP A 38 -10.52 -13.00 6.72
C ASP A 38 -9.00 -13.12 6.83
N LEU A 39 -8.24 -12.18 6.24
CA LEU A 39 -6.79 -12.12 6.30
C LEU A 39 -6.30 -10.98 7.20
N CYS A 40 -5.32 -11.28 8.05
CA CYS A 40 -4.60 -10.30 8.88
C CYS A 40 -5.50 -9.45 9.81
N GLY A 41 -5.73 -8.18 9.47
CA GLY A 41 -6.39 -7.18 10.34
C GLY A 41 -7.15 -6.13 9.52
N LEU A 42 -7.72 -5.12 10.20
CA LEU A 42 -8.58 -4.09 9.60
C LEU A 42 -7.97 -2.69 9.72
N GLY A 43 -7.98 -1.92 8.63
CA GLY A 43 -7.50 -0.53 8.63
C GLY A 43 -8.49 0.43 9.30
N VAL A 44 -7.96 1.53 9.86
CA VAL A 44 -8.77 2.57 10.52
C VAL A 44 -9.83 3.15 9.59
N ALA A 45 -9.49 3.33 8.31
CA ALA A 45 -10.35 3.83 7.25
C ALA A 45 -10.43 2.78 6.11
N TYR A 46 -10.89 1.57 6.43
CA TYR A 46 -10.95 0.43 5.49
C TYR A 46 -11.81 0.65 4.22
N GLU A 47 -12.63 1.71 4.18
CA GLU A 47 -13.41 2.11 2.99
C GLU A 47 -12.72 3.19 2.15
N SER A 48 -11.56 3.69 2.60
CA SER A 48 -10.73 4.62 1.85
C SER A 48 -9.94 3.90 0.75
N ASN A 49 -9.22 4.67 -0.07
CA ASN A 49 -8.42 4.14 -1.16
C ASN A 49 -6.97 4.58 -1.01
N ILE A 50 -6.05 3.62 -1.02
CA ILE A 50 -4.61 3.83 -1.19
C ILE A 50 -4.28 3.25 -2.57
N SER A 51 -3.90 4.13 -3.48
CA SER A 51 -3.70 3.83 -4.90
C SER A 51 -2.65 4.70 -5.51
#